data_AF-A0A8D0C7X1-F1
#
_entry.id   AF-A0A8D0C7X1-F1
#
_cell.length_a   1.000
_cell.length_b   1.000
_cell.length_c   1.000
_cell.angle_alpha   90.00
_cell.angle_beta   90.00
_cell.angle_gamma   90.00
#
_symmetry.space_group_name_H-M   'P 1'
#
loop_
_entity.id
_entity.type
_entity.pdbx_description
1 polymer ?
#
loop_
_entity_poly.entity_id
_entity_poly.type
_entity_poly.pdbx_seq_one_letter_code
_entity_poly.pdbx_strand_id
1 'polypeptide(L)' 'MEYKGYLISADGYMNIQLANKEEHTDGALSGHLGEVWIRHNNVLYISDVEEDDDDDDGETRDCDCEINS' A
#
# COMPACT_ATOMS: atom_id res chain seq x y z
N MET A 1 8.82 -7.61 -9.36
CA MET A 1 7.72 -7.83 -8.41
C MET A 1 7.19 -6.46 -8.05
N GLU A 2 5.89 -6.30 -8.17
CA GLU A 2 5.16 -5.07 -7.93
C GLU A 2 3.99 -5.39 -7.00
N TYR A 3 3.61 -4.41 -6.20
CA TYR A 3 2.51 -4.56 -5.25
C TYR A 3 1.52 -3.45 -5.51
N LYS A 4 0.27 -3.85 -5.75
CA LYS A 4 -0.87 -2.94 -5.91
C LYS A 4 -1.82 -3.14 -4.75
N GLY A 5 -2.55 -2.10 -4.37
CA GLY A 5 -3.52 -2.15 -3.30
C GLY A 5 -3.73 -0.78 -2.69
N TYR A 6 -4.57 -0.74 -1.65
CA TYR A 6 -4.95 0.51 -0.99
C TYR A 6 -3.93 0.91 0.06
N LEU A 7 -3.39 2.12 -0.05
CA LEU A 7 -2.50 2.69 0.94
C LEU A 7 -3.30 3.05 2.21
N ILE A 8 -3.03 2.34 3.31
CA ILE A 8 -3.66 2.60 4.61
C ILE A 8 -2.86 3.65 5.39
N SER A 9 -1.54 3.47 5.46
CA SER A 9 -0.67 4.39 6.19
C SER A 9 0.76 4.34 5.66
N ALA A 10 1.46 5.46 5.81
CA ALA A 10 2.90 5.57 5.57
C ALA A 10 3.55 6.38 6.70
N ASP A 11 4.73 5.96 7.16
CA ASP A 11 5.50 6.69 8.16
C ASP A 11 6.64 7.53 7.55
N GLY A 12 7.27 8.38 8.37
CA GLY A 12 8.41 9.22 7.95
C GLY A 12 9.68 8.45 7.56
N TYR A 13 9.70 7.14 7.79
CA TYR A 13 10.74 6.23 7.33
C TYR A 13 10.37 5.53 6.03
N MET A 14 9.19 5.78 5.46
CA MET A 14 8.62 5.10 4.29
C MET A 14 8.34 3.61 4.53
N ASN A 15 8.01 3.20 5.76
CA ASN A 15 7.28 1.95 5.94
C ASN A 15 5.82 2.17 5.52
N ILE A 16 5.24 1.18 4.84
CA ILE A 16 3.96 1.29 4.15
C ILE A 16 3.03 0.16 4.59
N GLN A 17 1.80 0.51 4.92
CA GLN A 17 0.72 -0.45 5.13
C GLN A 17 -0.21 -0.43 3.93
N LEU A 18 -0.41 -1.59 3.31
CA LEU A 18 -1.29 -1.78 2.16
C LEU A 18 -2.40 -2.79 2.50
N ALA A 19 -3.64 -2.44 2.17
CA ALA A 19 -4.79 -3.34 2.19
C ALA A 19 -5.12 -3.87 0.78
N ASN A 20 -5.84 -4.99 0.72
CA ASN A 20 -6.22 -5.71 -0.52
C ASN A 20 -5.06 -5.84 -1.52
N LYS A 21 -3.88 -6.17 -1.00
CA LYS A 21 -2.64 -6.17 -1.75
C LYS A 21 -2.60 -7.30 -2.77
N GLU A 22 -2.29 -6.95 -4.01
CA GLU A 22 -2.06 -7.86 -5.12
C GLU A 22 -0.57 -7.90 -5.45
N GLU A 23 -0.04 -9.11 -5.61
CA GLU A 23 1.32 -9.29 -6.08
C GLU A 23 1.35 -9.49 -7.59
N HIS A 24 2.12 -8.66 -8.27
CA HIS A 24 2.39 -8.78 -9.69
C HIS A 24 3.86 -9.20 -9.92
N THR A 25 4.06 -10.34 -10.57
CA THR A 25 5.39 -10.80 -10.99
C THR A 25 5.44 -10.79 -12.51
N ASP A 26 6.43 -10.09 -13.07
CA ASP A 26 6.60 -9.91 -14.52
C ASP A 26 5.33 -9.40 -15.25
N GLY A 27 4.57 -8.53 -14.59
CA GLY A 27 3.33 -7.95 -15.13
C GLY A 27 2.10 -8.85 -15.02
N ALA A 28 2.24 -10.08 -14.49
CA ALA A 28 1.13 -11.00 -14.26
C ALA A 28 0.73 -11.03 -12.78
N LEU A 29 -0.58 -11.09 -12.51
CA LEU A 29 -1.10 -11.31 -11.16
C LEU A 29 -0.65 -12.67 -10.64
N SER A 30 0.20 -12.64 -9.61
CA SER A 30 0.74 -13.80 -8.90
C SER A 30 -0.24 -14.27 -7.81
N GLY A 31 -0.91 -13.33 -7.14
CA GLY A 31 -1.97 -13.63 -6.17
C GLY A 31 -2.35 -12.45 -5.27
N HIS A 32 -3.40 -12.63 -4.47
CA HIS A 32 -3.86 -11.66 -3.48
C HIS A 32 -3.32 -12.03 -2.10
N LEU A 33 -2.73 -11.05 -1.40
CA LEU A 33 -2.14 -11.21 -0.08
C LEU A 33 -2.95 -10.51 1.03
N GLY A 34 -3.98 -9.72 0.69
CA GLY A 34 -4.80 -9.01 1.68
C GLY A 34 -4.02 -7.86 2.32
N GLU A 35 -3.96 -7.81 3.64
CA GLU A 35 -3.22 -6.76 4.36
C GLU A 35 -1.73 -7.11 4.49
N VAL A 36 -0.85 -6.16 4.13
CA VAL A 36 0.60 -6.33 4.28
C VAL A 36 1.28 -5.09 4.83
N TRP A 37 2.45 -5.36 5.42
CA TRP A 37 3.35 -4.33 5.94
C TRP A 37 4.68 -4.38 5.19
N ILE A 38 4.97 -3.32 4.44
CA ILE A 38 6.17 -3.21 3.60
C ILE A 38 7.19 -2.33 4.32
N ARG A 39 8.40 -2.86 4.44
CA ARG A 39 9.55 -2.14 4.98
C ARG A 39 10.13 -1.20 3.94
N HIS A 40 10.56 -0.02 4.40
CA HIS A 40 11.16 1.00 3.54
C HIS A 40 12.37 0.52 2.74
N ASN A 41 13.15 -0.42 3.29
CA ASN A 41 14.36 -0.93 2.65
C ASN A 41 14.10 -1.77 1.38
N ASN A 42 12.84 -2.15 1.15
CA ASN A 42 12.41 -2.93 -0.01
C ASN A 42 11.61 -2.08 -1.01
N VAL A 43 11.43 -0.78 -0.75
CA VAL A 43 10.69 0.13 -1.62
C VAL A 43 11.67 0.82 -2.56
N LEU A 44 11.47 0.64 -3.87
CA LEU A 44 12.25 1.35 -4.89
C LEU A 44 11.56 2.65 -5.31
N TYR A 45 10.26 2.58 -5.59
CA TYR A 45 9.43 3.73 -5.92
C TYR A 45 7.98 3.44 -5.53
N ILE A 46 7.20 4.50 -5.37
CA ILE A 46 5.75 4.45 -5.19
C ILE A 46 5.17 5.30 -6.32
N SER A 47 4.22 4.74 -7.04
CA SER A 47 3.48 5.44 -8.09
C SER A 47 2.00 5.27 -7.85
N ASP A 48 1.25 6.33 -8.09
CA ASP A 48 -0.20 6.24 -8.14
C ASP A 48 -0.61 5.40 -9.35
N VAL A 49 -1.70 4.65 -9.20
CA VAL A 49 -2.28 3.85 -10.27
C VAL A 49 -3.66 4.41 -10.56
N GLU A 50 -3.89 4.80 -11.81
CA GLU A 50 -5.24 5.12 -12.28
C GLU A 50 -6.01 3.79 -12.37
N GLU A 51 -6.80 3.47 -11.35
CA GLU A 51 -7.68 2.31 -11.33
C GLU A 51 -9.15 2.79 -11.39
N ASP A 52 -9.93 2.19 -12.30
CA ASP A 52 -11.37 2.43 -12.44
C ASP A 52 -12.08 2.11 -11.10
N ASP A 53 -12.90 3.04 -10.62
CA ASP A 53 -13.54 3.13 -9.28
C ASP A 53 -14.43 1.92 -8.87
N ASP A 54 -13.93 0.69 -8.72
CA ASP A 54 -14.80 -0.47 -8.46
C ASP A 54 -14.67 -1.16 -7.08
N ASP A 55 -13.74 -0.80 -6.20
CA ASP A 55 -13.64 -1.43 -4.86
C ASP A 55 -13.37 -0.41 -3.70
N ASP A 56 -14.31 0.52 -3.50
CA ASP A 56 -14.31 1.47 -2.36
C ASP A 56 -14.88 0.82 -1.08
N ASP A 57 -14.01 0.40 -0.15
CA ASP A 57 -14.38 0.10 1.26
C ASP A 57 -13.43 0.70 2.32
N GLY A 58 -12.60 1.69 1.94
CA GLY A 58 -11.61 2.28 2.84
C GLY A 58 -12.12 3.48 3.63
N GLU A 59 -12.70 3.27 4.83
CA GLU A 59 -12.81 4.34 5.84
C GLU A 59 -11.43 4.97 6.08
N THR A 60 -11.22 6.20 5.62
CA THR A 60 -10.04 7.00 5.95
C THR A 60 -10.06 7.29 7.45
N ARG A 61 -9.35 6.49 8.24
CA ARG A 61 -9.03 6.84 9.61
C ARG A 61 -7.87 7.81 9.58
N ASP A 62 -8.19 9.10 9.72
CA ASP A 62 -7.23 10.14 10.07
C ASP A 62 -6.42 9.66 11.29
N CYS A 63 -5.22 9.13 11.02
CA CYS A 63 -4.29 8.82 12.08
C CYS A 63 -3.65 10.15 12.48
N ASP A 64 -4.17 10.78 13.53
CA ASP A 64 -3.57 11.91 14.22
C ASP A 64 -2.11 11.55 14.55
N CYS A 65 -1.18 12.07 13.74
CA CYS A 65 0.23 11.87 13.95
C CYS A 65 0.71 12.81 15.05
N GLU A 66 0.59 12.38 16.31
CA GLU A 66 1.37 12.97 17.40
C GLU A 66 2.85 12.61 17.18
N ILE A 67 3.56 13.47 16.44
CA ILE A 67 5.01 13.49 16.35
C ILE A 67 5.52 13.83 17.75
N ASN A 68 5.72 12.81 18.58
CA ASN A 68 6.42 12.98 19.85
C ASN A 68 7.89 13.26 19.55
N SER A 69 8.30 14.49 19.89
CA SER A 69 9.63 15.08 19.70
C SER A 69 10.71 14.48 20.60
#